data_AF-A0A803MX37-F1
#
_entry.id   AF-A0A803MX37-F1
#
_cell.length_a   1.000
_cell.length_b   1.000
_cell.length_c   1.000
_cell.angle_alpha   90.00
_cell.angle_beta   90.00
_cell.angle_gamma   90.00
#
_symmetry.space_group_name_H-M   'P 1'
#
loop_
_entity.id
_entity.type
_entity.pdbx_description
1 polymer ?
#
loop_
_entity_poly.entity_id
_entity_poly.type
_entity_poly.pdbx_seq_one_letter_code
_entity_poly.pdbx_strand_id
1 'polypeptide(L)'
;MALNNADEELRLLDDVLRSLPPPAVNYLLTLRVCPQCILRLFGKYGPIYTHYSRISTILSEVVAHQPSSDDPVLKESANEDGICSVCFGILQYVCVDEKQALVNRGCANDFAALIYELVKKDGHQADSFSLEVSIPPIIVENENAVRLSMKQKYSSEEWFQETLQSEAISVKDSLKLSIIEPLETLLGVKSGSSSFRVRLTYTSSEMPIKTDNGKENNQGSKKRKTGKSEPNENDFDLKQCAKNLLEAKPFRPSEKYSRNVSQSRWIIDDERMGEASVEEIVGNSILPLCRGDNYKFHAAGREDIDVRMLGSGRPFLLEIQNPRMLPSELSLKEMEMKINSLEGKLVKVKNLKVVDEQVWTLMREGEAEKQVILS
;
A
#
# COMPACT_ATOMS: atom_id res chain seq x y z
N MET A 1 -12.99 33.21 1.30
CA MET A 1 -12.82 32.35 2.49
C MET A 1 -11.56 31.50 2.41
N ALA A 2 -11.24 30.82 1.30
CA ALA A 2 -10.02 30.01 1.18
C ALA A 2 -8.68 30.80 1.29
N LEU A 3 -8.60 32.03 0.76
CA LEU A 3 -7.38 32.86 0.84
C LEU A 3 -7.01 33.27 2.29
N ASN A 4 -7.99 33.44 3.17
CA ASN A 4 -7.73 33.80 4.57
C ASN A 4 -7.19 32.62 5.37
N ASN A 5 -7.54 31.39 4.98
CA ASN A 5 -7.15 30.17 5.69
C ASN A 5 -5.69 29.80 5.41
N ALA A 6 -5.23 29.97 4.17
CA ALA A 6 -3.83 29.71 3.80
C ALA A 6 -2.86 30.69 4.47
N ASP A 7 -3.20 31.98 4.54
CA ASP A 7 -2.38 32.98 5.23
C ASP A 7 -2.31 32.73 6.75
N GLU A 8 -3.39 32.22 7.34
CA GLU A 8 -3.46 31.84 8.75
C GLU A 8 -2.61 30.58 9.03
N GLU A 9 -2.71 29.55 8.20
CA GLU A 9 -1.84 28.35 8.27
C GLU A 9 -0.36 28.69 8.15
N LEU A 10 -0.02 29.63 7.27
CA LEU A 10 1.35 30.10 7.06
C LEU A 10 1.89 30.90 8.25
N ARG A 11 1.05 31.66 8.94
CA ARG A 11 1.42 32.35 10.20
C ARG A 11 1.63 31.37 11.34
N LEU A 12 0.71 30.41 11.48
CA LEU A 12 0.83 29.33 12.47
C LEU A 12 2.12 28.51 12.25
N LEU A 13 2.51 28.28 10.99
CA LEU A 13 3.76 27.62 10.67
C LEU A 13 4.99 28.43 11.12
N ASP A 14 5.00 29.74 10.89
CA ASP A 14 6.09 30.63 11.32
C ASP A 14 6.20 30.66 12.85
N ASP A 15 5.08 30.77 13.57
CA ASP A 15 5.04 30.74 15.04
C ASP A 15 5.57 29.42 15.60
N VAL A 16 5.17 28.28 15.00
CA VAL A 16 5.66 26.95 15.39
C VAL A 16 7.17 26.85 15.17
N LEU A 17 7.67 27.28 14.01
CA LEU A 17 9.10 27.20 13.70
C LEU A 17 9.95 28.12 14.58
N ARG A 18 9.45 29.32 14.89
CA ARG A 18 10.11 30.26 15.81
C ARG A 18 10.07 29.79 17.27
N SER A 19 9.12 28.93 17.63
CA SER A 19 9.07 28.32 18.97
C SER A 19 10.14 27.24 19.20
N LEU A 20 10.78 26.74 18.14
CA LEU A 20 11.79 25.69 18.25
C LEU A 20 13.10 26.26 18.84
N PRO A 21 13.76 25.54 19.79
CA PRO A 21 15.03 25.97 20.35
C PRO A 21 16.15 26.02 19.29
N PRO A 22 16.69 27.20 18.92
CA PRO A 22 17.67 27.31 17.84
C PRO A 22 18.93 26.46 18.02
N PRO A 23 19.53 26.32 19.22
CA PRO A 23 20.69 25.45 19.42
C PRO A 23 20.42 23.98 19.08
N ALA A 24 19.20 23.50 19.36
CA ALA A 24 18.81 22.12 19.09
C ALA A 24 18.49 21.90 17.60
N VAL A 25 17.83 22.88 16.97
CA VAL A 25 17.61 22.87 15.50
C VAL A 25 18.95 22.84 14.76
N ASN A 26 19.88 23.71 15.11
CA ASN A 26 21.23 23.75 14.52
C ASN A 26 21.94 22.41 14.66
N TYR A 27 21.90 21.83 15.86
CA TYR A 27 22.49 20.52 16.11
C TYR A 27 21.87 19.42 15.22
N LEU A 28 20.54 19.36 15.12
CA LEU A 28 19.86 18.37 14.26
C LEU A 28 20.17 18.56 12.78
N LEU A 29 20.31 19.81 12.32
CA LEU A 29 20.75 20.11 10.96
C LEU A 29 22.19 19.61 10.72
N THR A 30 23.10 19.76 11.69
CA THR A 30 24.47 19.19 11.57
C THR A 30 24.47 17.66 11.47
N LEU A 31 23.48 17.00 12.06
CA LEU A 31 23.25 15.56 11.93
C LEU A 31 22.54 15.17 10.62
N ARG A 32 22.32 16.12 9.69
CA ARG A 32 21.57 15.93 8.44
C ARG A 32 20.12 15.46 8.66
N VAL A 33 19.46 15.91 9.72
CA VAL A 33 18.04 15.63 9.95
C VAL A 33 17.20 16.62 9.14
N CYS A 34 16.27 16.11 8.31
CA CYS A 34 15.45 16.99 7.47
C CYS A 34 14.41 17.79 8.29
N PRO A 35 13.93 18.93 7.75
CA PRO A 35 12.94 19.79 8.41
C PRO A 35 11.71 19.07 8.98
N GLN A 36 11.11 18.15 8.23
CA GLN A 36 9.94 17.39 8.69
C GLN A 36 10.29 16.42 9.83
N CYS A 37 11.48 15.81 9.81
CA CYS A 37 11.95 15.00 10.93
C CYS A 37 12.23 15.85 12.17
N ILE A 38 12.76 17.07 12.02
CA ILE A 38 12.98 18.00 13.13
C ILE A 38 11.64 18.31 13.80
N LEU A 39 10.67 18.83 13.05
CA LEU A 39 9.33 19.12 13.57
C LEU A 39 8.69 17.92 14.28
N ARG A 40 8.82 16.74 13.67
CA ARG A 40 8.31 15.48 14.21
C ARG A 40 8.97 15.11 15.53
N LEU A 41 10.29 15.24 15.64
CA LEU A 41 11.03 14.97 16.88
C LEU A 41 10.63 15.93 18.01
N PHE A 42 10.21 17.15 17.69
CA PHE A 42 9.65 18.13 18.62
C PHE A 42 8.13 17.98 18.87
N GLY A 43 7.50 16.94 18.33
CA GLY A 43 6.07 16.70 18.49
C GLY A 43 5.18 17.75 17.80
N LYS A 44 5.73 18.51 16.86
CA LYS A 44 5.00 19.52 16.09
C LYS A 44 4.52 18.89 14.80
N TYR A 45 3.27 18.42 14.76
CA TYR A 45 2.65 17.82 13.57
C TYR A 45 1.26 18.39 13.24
N GLY A 46 0.86 18.35 11.96
CA GLY A 46 -0.42 18.87 11.49
C GLY A 46 -0.42 19.31 10.02
N PRO A 47 -1.40 20.14 9.59
CA PRO A 47 -1.53 20.64 8.21
C PRO A 47 -0.26 21.31 7.68
N ILE A 48 0.59 21.82 8.58
CA ILE A 48 1.89 22.44 8.28
C ILE A 48 2.85 21.55 7.46
N TYR A 49 2.66 20.23 7.45
CA TYR A 49 3.55 19.26 6.77
C TYR A 49 3.47 19.32 5.25
N THR A 50 2.40 19.89 4.69
CA THR A 50 2.23 20.07 3.24
C THR A 50 3.21 21.12 2.66
N HIS A 51 3.84 21.94 3.50
CA HIS A 51 4.71 23.05 3.11
C HIS A 51 6.22 22.80 3.25
N TYR A 52 6.71 21.62 2.87
CA TYR A 52 8.13 21.21 3.00
C TYR A 52 9.15 22.29 2.57
N SER A 53 8.97 22.86 1.38
CA SER A 53 9.89 23.87 0.82
C SER A 53 9.98 25.12 1.70
N ARG A 54 8.85 25.59 2.23
CA ARG A 54 8.79 26.76 3.11
C ARG A 54 9.39 26.48 4.49
N ILE A 55 9.17 25.29 5.04
CA ILE A 55 9.80 24.87 6.30
C ILE A 55 11.33 24.87 6.13
N SER A 56 11.85 24.35 5.02
CA SER A 56 13.29 24.32 4.74
C SER A 56 13.90 25.72 4.68
N THR A 57 13.21 26.68 4.04
CA THR A 57 13.66 28.08 3.96
C THR A 57 13.66 28.73 5.35
N ILE A 58 12.55 28.63 6.09
CA ILE A 58 12.41 29.28 7.40
C ILE A 58 13.41 28.71 8.42
N LEU A 59 13.62 27.39 8.45
CA LEU A 59 14.62 26.80 9.35
C LEU A 59 16.02 27.33 9.06
N SER A 60 16.36 27.53 7.78
CA SER A 60 17.64 28.11 7.38
C SER A 60 17.78 29.59 7.81
N GLU A 61 16.70 30.36 7.79
CA GLU A 61 16.66 31.74 8.28
C GLU A 61 16.80 31.84 9.81
N VAL A 62 16.14 30.93 10.56
CA VAL A 62 16.25 30.84 12.02
C VAL A 62 17.70 30.57 12.46
N VAL A 63 18.45 29.79 11.67
CA VAL A 63 19.88 29.52 11.90
C VAL A 63 20.75 30.76 11.63
N ALA A 64 20.43 31.52 10.58
CA ALA A 64 21.26 32.63 10.08
C ALA A 64 21.28 33.88 10.99
N HIS A 65 20.32 34.02 11.91
CA HIS A 65 20.21 35.18 12.81
C HIS A 65 21.00 35.07 14.14
N GLN A 66 21.80 34.02 14.32
CA GLN A 66 22.70 33.91 15.48
C GLN A 66 24.05 34.62 15.17
N PRO A 67 24.59 35.44 16.09
CA PRO A 67 25.96 35.94 15.95
C PRO A 67 26.92 34.76 15.92
N SER A 68 27.70 34.67 14.86
CA SER A 68 28.71 33.65 14.62
C SER A 68 29.62 33.44 15.84
N SER A 69 29.60 32.24 16.43
CA SER A 69 30.86 31.64 16.86
C SER A 69 31.60 31.22 15.60
N ASP A 70 32.85 31.63 15.46
CA ASP A 70 33.76 31.32 14.34
C ASP A 70 34.04 29.81 14.21
N ASP A 71 33.02 29.02 13.86
CA ASP A 71 33.16 27.60 13.57
C ASP A 71 33.06 27.39 12.04
N PRO A 72 34.15 27.03 11.34
CA PRO A 72 34.20 26.96 9.87
C PRO A 72 33.27 25.92 9.26
N VAL A 73 32.60 25.09 10.07
CA VAL A 73 31.84 23.91 9.65
C VAL A 73 30.49 24.24 9.00
N LEU A 74 30.00 25.48 9.10
CA LEU A 74 28.67 25.86 8.59
C LEU A 74 28.64 26.39 7.14
N LYS A 75 29.78 26.49 6.44
CA LYS A 75 29.82 27.13 5.11
C LYS A 75 29.92 26.20 3.91
N GLU A 76 30.08 24.90 4.07
CA GLU A 76 30.17 23.97 2.93
C GLU A 76 29.45 22.65 3.23
N SER A 77 28.14 22.59 2.95
CA SER A 77 27.47 21.30 2.68
C SER A 77 26.19 21.44 1.86
N ALA A 78 26.13 22.44 0.97
CA ALA A 78 25.28 22.38 -0.20
C ALA A 78 26.02 21.57 -1.28
N ASN A 79 26.05 20.23 -1.16
CA ASN A 79 26.29 19.22 -2.21
C ASN A 79 27.01 17.95 -1.68
N GLU A 80 26.33 17.13 -0.89
CA GLU A 80 26.48 15.65 -0.88
C GLU A 80 25.11 15.03 -0.55
N ASP A 81 24.33 14.76 -1.61
CA ASP A 81 22.98 14.17 -1.73
C ASP A 81 21.83 14.63 -0.81
N GLY A 82 22.04 15.42 0.25
CA GLY A 82 20.98 16.11 1.01
C GLY A 82 19.92 15.20 1.66
N ILE A 83 20.16 13.89 1.69
CA ILE A 83 19.23 12.89 2.23
C ILE A 83 19.27 12.89 3.76
N CYS A 84 18.09 12.85 4.37
CA CYS A 84 17.91 12.81 5.80
C CYS A 84 18.56 11.57 6.42
N SER A 85 19.38 11.76 7.46
CA SER A 85 19.99 10.66 8.22
C SER A 85 18.97 9.82 9.00
N VAL A 86 17.78 10.36 9.29
CA VAL A 86 16.70 9.66 10.02
C VAL A 86 15.78 8.91 9.06
N CYS A 87 15.14 9.63 8.13
CA CYS A 87 14.09 9.07 7.28
C CYS A 87 14.58 8.62 5.91
N PHE A 88 15.87 8.75 5.60
CA PHE A 88 16.46 8.39 4.30
C PHE A 88 15.65 8.89 3.09
N GLY A 89 15.14 10.13 3.18
CA GLY A 89 14.45 10.77 2.06
C GLY A 89 12.94 10.54 1.99
N ILE A 90 12.36 9.67 2.84
CA ILE A 90 10.90 9.40 2.87
C ILE A 90 10.10 10.71 3.03
N LEU A 91 10.47 11.52 4.02
CA LEU A 91 9.84 12.81 4.32
C LEU A 91 10.44 13.97 3.51
N GLN A 92 11.24 13.65 2.50
CA GLN A 92 11.72 14.59 1.49
C GLN A 92 11.14 14.23 0.12
N TYR A 93 10.25 13.23 0.07
CA TYR A 93 9.61 12.74 -1.15
C TYR A 93 10.63 12.30 -2.21
N VAL A 94 11.74 11.70 -1.75
CA VAL A 94 12.74 11.08 -2.62
C VAL A 94 12.28 9.67 -2.95
N CYS A 95 12.25 9.36 -4.25
CA CYS A 95 11.86 8.06 -4.78
C CYS A 95 12.81 7.65 -5.91
N VAL A 96 12.85 6.35 -6.21
CA VAL A 96 13.56 5.82 -7.37
C VAL A 96 12.60 5.80 -8.56
N ASP A 97 13.03 6.32 -9.70
CA ASP A 97 12.22 6.28 -10.93
C ASP A 97 12.40 4.98 -11.74
N GLU A 98 11.67 4.83 -12.84
CA GLU A 98 11.77 3.67 -13.75
C GLU A 98 13.19 3.45 -14.31
N LYS A 99 14.07 4.45 -14.25
CA LYS A 99 15.46 4.41 -14.72
C LYS A 99 16.46 4.18 -13.59
N GLN A 100 16.00 3.83 -12.39
CA GLN A 100 16.82 3.61 -11.19
C GLN A 100 17.54 4.87 -10.71
N ALA A 101 17.06 6.06 -11.07
CA ALA A 101 17.61 7.33 -10.59
C ALA A 101 16.84 7.82 -9.35
N LEU A 102 17.55 8.39 -8.38
CA LEU A 102 16.92 9.08 -7.27
C LEU A 102 16.31 10.40 -7.76
N VAL A 103 15.00 10.54 -7.59
CA VAL A 103 14.24 11.72 -7.94
C VAL A 103 13.60 12.30 -6.68
N ASN A 104 13.98 13.53 -6.35
CA ASN A 104 13.34 14.31 -5.31
C ASN A 104 12.12 15.03 -5.90
N ARG A 105 10.92 14.77 -5.37
CA ARG A 105 9.68 15.42 -5.84
C ARG A 105 9.44 16.80 -5.23
N GLY A 106 10.23 17.21 -4.24
CA GLY A 106 10.20 18.55 -3.65
C GLY A 106 9.04 18.83 -2.70
N CYS A 107 7.83 18.34 -2.98
CA CYS A 107 6.67 18.50 -2.10
C CYS A 107 5.69 17.32 -2.13
N ALA A 108 4.76 17.31 -1.16
CA ALA A 108 3.74 16.29 -1.02
C ALA A 108 2.78 16.22 -2.22
N ASN A 109 2.44 17.38 -2.81
CA ASN A 109 1.52 17.46 -3.94
C ASN A 109 2.12 16.81 -5.20
N ASP A 110 3.39 17.08 -5.49
CA ASP A 110 4.08 16.49 -6.64
C ASP A 110 4.28 14.98 -6.46
N PHE A 111 4.55 14.55 -5.23
CA PHE A 111 4.62 13.12 -4.90
C PHE A 111 3.25 12.42 -5.03
N ALA A 112 2.17 13.07 -4.58
CA ALA A 112 0.82 12.56 -4.77
C ALA A 112 0.40 12.52 -6.24
N ALA A 113 0.81 13.50 -7.04
CA ALA A 113 0.59 13.54 -8.49
C ALA A 113 1.26 12.35 -9.19
N LEU A 114 2.49 11.99 -8.80
CA LEU A 114 3.16 10.79 -9.30
C LEU A 114 2.33 9.53 -9.02
N ILE A 115 1.88 9.35 -7.78
CA ILE A 115 1.05 8.20 -7.38
C ILE A 115 -0.26 8.18 -8.19
N TYR A 116 -0.89 9.34 -8.36
CA TYR A 116 -2.11 9.49 -9.15
C TYR A 116 -1.90 9.06 -10.62
N GLU A 117 -0.82 9.49 -11.27
CA GLU A 117 -0.52 9.11 -12.65
C GLU A 117 -0.28 7.60 -12.79
N LEU A 118 0.37 6.96 -11.79
CA LEU A 118 0.51 5.50 -11.76
C LEU A 118 -0.84 4.80 -11.63
N VAL A 119 -1.70 5.25 -10.72
CA VAL A 119 -3.06 4.69 -10.54
C VAL A 119 -3.90 4.85 -11.82
N LYS A 120 -3.79 6.00 -12.48
CA LYS A 120 -4.54 6.32 -13.71
C LYS A 120 -4.06 5.48 -14.90
N LYS A 121 -2.75 5.24 -15.03
CA LYS A 121 -2.16 4.39 -16.06
C LYS A 121 -2.75 2.97 -16.03
N ASP A 122 -3.04 2.47 -14.84
CA ASP A 122 -3.60 1.12 -14.65
C ASP A 122 -5.13 1.06 -14.84
N GLY A 123 -5.81 2.21 -14.87
CA GLY A 123 -7.22 2.33 -15.22
C GLY A 123 -8.19 1.81 -14.16
N HIS A 124 -7.78 1.78 -12.89
CA HIS A 124 -8.63 1.37 -11.78
C HIS A 124 -9.76 2.37 -11.50
N GLN A 125 -10.94 1.83 -11.19
CA GLN A 125 -12.07 2.59 -10.63
C GLN A 125 -12.34 2.12 -9.20
N ALA A 126 -12.43 3.06 -8.27
CA ALA A 126 -12.76 2.82 -6.88
C ALA A 126 -13.59 3.98 -6.33
N ASP A 127 -14.41 3.71 -5.32
CA ASP A 127 -15.23 4.70 -4.60
C ASP A 127 -14.50 5.34 -3.40
N SER A 128 -13.43 4.69 -2.96
CA SER A 128 -12.60 5.01 -1.81
C SER A 128 -11.25 4.32 -1.94
N PHE A 129 -10.24 4.75 -1.19
CA PHE A 129 -8.93 4.09 -1.17
C PHE A 129 -8.39 3.92 0.25
N SER A 130 -7.51 2.94 0.45
CA SER A 130 -6.70 2.82 1.65
C SER A 130 -5.24 3.09 1.32
N LEU A 131 -4.57 3.90 2.16
CA LEU A 131 -3.13 4.15 2.05
C LEU A 131 -2.38 3.28 3.06
N GLU A 132 -1.58 2.37 2.54
CA GLU A 132 -0.70 1.48 3.30
C GLU A 132 0.75 1.93 3.12
N VAL A 133 1.51 2.00 4.21
CA VAL A 133 2.91 2.44 4.19
C VAL A 133 3.74 1.47 5.04
N SER A 134 4.78 0.90 4.45
CA SER A 134 5.73 0.00 5.10
C SER A 134 7.11 0.66 5.17
N ILE A 135 7.65 0.78 6.38
CA ILE A 135 8.93 1.48 6.66
C ILE A 135 9.96 0.48 7.20
N PRO A 136 11.23 0.52 6.74
CA PRO A 136 12.31 -0.32 7.26
C PRO A 136 12.60 -0.10 8.76
N PRO A 137 12.96 -1.15 9.52
CA PRO A 137 13.31 -1.01 10.94
C PRO A 137 14.44 -0.01 11.22
N ILE A 138 15.41 0.11 10.31
CA ILE A 138 16.54 1.05 10.42
C ILE A 138 16.09 2.51 10.61
N ILE A 139 14.93 2.90 10.11
CA ILE A 139 14.39 4.25 10.30
C ILE A 139 14.04 4.52 11.77
N VAL A 140 13.50 3.50 12.46
CA VAL A 140 13.19 3.59 13.89
C VAL A 140 14.48 3.59 14.71
N GLU A 141 15.47 2.80 14.31
CA GLU A 141 16.80 2.77 14.95
C GLU A 141 17.50 4.13 14.84
N ASN A 142 17.51 4.73 13.65
CA ASN A 142 18.08 6.06 13.42
C ASN A 142 17.39 7.14 14.27
N GLU A 143 16.05 7.09 14.33
CA GLU A 143 15.27 8.00 15.16
C GLU A 143 15.63 7.89 16.65
N ASN A 144 15.77 6.67 17.15
CA ASN A 144 16.19 6.43 18.53
C ASN A 144 17.63 6.90 18.78
N ALA A 145 18.55 6.71 17.82
CA ALA A 145 19.92 7.20 17.93
C ALA A 145 19.98 8.73 18.02
N VAL A 146 19.22 9.44 17.17
CA VAL A 146 19.14 10.91 17.22
C VAL A 146 18.53 11.37 18.55
N ARG A 147 17.44 10.75 19.01
CA ARG A 147 16.83 11.05 20.32
C ARG A 147 17.81 10.87 21.48
N LEU A 148 18.56 9.77 21.47
CA LEU A 148 19.56 9.51 22.50
C LEU A 148 20.65 10.58 22.49
N SER A 149 21.10 11.00 21.31
CA SER A 149 22.09 12.08 21.19
C SER A 149 21.56 13.42 21.70
N MET A 150 20.30 13.76 21.43
CA MET A 150 19.65 14.95 21.98
C MET A 150 19.57 14.87 23.50
N LYS A 151 19.21 13.69 24.03
CA LYS A 151 19.14 13.45 25.48
C LYS A 151 20.49 13.64 26.16
N GLN A 152 21.57 13.14 25.56
CA GLN A 152 22.92 13.31 26.09
C GLN A 152 23.36 14.78 26.12
N LYS A 153 22.93 15.58 25.13
CA LYS A 153 23.35 16.97 24.98
C LYS A 153 22.49 17.98 25.75
N TYR A 154 21.18 17.73 25.85
CA TYR A 154 20.20 18.70 26.35
C TYR A 154 19.38 18.19 27.55
N SER A 155 19.82 17.13 28.25
CA SER A 155 19.08 16.58 29.40
C SER A 155 18.76 17.60 30.50
N SER A 156 19.60 18.62 30.66
CA SER A 156 19.46 19.67 31.67
C SER A 156 18.56 20.83 31.24
N GLU A 157 18.16 20.90 29.97
CA GLU A 157 17.36 22.00 29.43
C GLU A 157 15.88 21.83 29.77
N GLU A 158 15.21 22.90 30.21
CA GLU A 158 13.78 22.85 30.58
C GLU A 158 12.90 22.50 29.38
N TRP A 159 13.15 23.11 28.21
CA TRP A 159 12.41 22.84 26.97
C TRP A 159 12.53 21.37 26.52
N PHE A 160 13.63 20.69 26.87
CA PHE A 160 13.85 19.30 26.47
C PHE A 160 12.98 18.33 27.28
N GLN A 161 12.70 18.64 28.54
CA GLN A 161 11.80 17.84 29.38
C GLN A 161 10.35 17.89 28.87
N GLU A 162 9.90 19.06 28.42
CA GLU A 162 8.59 19.22 27.77
C GLU A 162 8.54 18.49 26.41
N THR A 163 9.64 18.54 25.66
CA THR A 163 9.75 17.86 24.36
C THR A 163 9.70 16.33 24.49
N LEU A 164 10.28 15.76 25.56
CA LEU A 164 10.19 14.32 25.85
C LEU A 164 8.78 13.84 26.18
N GLN A 165 7.93 14.72 26.72
CA GLN A 165 6.55 14.40 27.05
C GLN A 165 5.65 14.39 25.81
N SER A 166 6.06 15.06 24.74
CA SER A 166 5.34 15.03 23.47
C SER A 166 5.69 13.75 22.70
N GLU A 167 4.69 12.89 22.48
CA GLU A 167 4.87 11.70 21.66
C GLU A 167 5.00 12.11 20.19
N ALA A 168 6.17 11.87 19.59
CA ALA A 168 6.33 12.08 18.17
C ALA A 168 5.60 11.03 17.37
N ILE A 169 4.90 11.48 16.32
CA ILE A 169 4.35 10.57 15.32
C ILE A 169 5.47 9.86 14.56
N SER A 170 5.19 8.66 14.07
CA SER A 170 6.16 7.90 13.26
C SER A 170 6.40 8.53 11.88
N VAL A 171 7.51 8.18 11.21
CA VAL A 171 7.75 8.57 9.80
C VAL A 171 6.61 8.13 8.89
N LYS A 172 6.08 6.92 9.14
CA LYS A 172 4.95 6.35 8.42
C LYS A 172 3.71 7.25 8.52
N ASP A 173 3.34 7.63 9.74
CA ASP A 173 2.12 8.41 9.97
C ASP A 173 2.30 9.85 9.48
N SER A 174 3.50 10.42 9.62
CA SER A 174 3.85 11.73 9.06
C SER A 174 3.75 11.75 7.53
N LEU A 175 4.22 10.71 6.85
CA LEU A 175 4.07 10.59 5.39
C LEU A 175 2.58 10.52 5.01
N LYS A 176 1.80 9.67 5.70
CA LYS A 176 0.35 9.55 5.45
C LYS A 176 -0.37 10.88 5.60
N LEU A 177 -0.14 11.60 6.70
CA LEU A 177 -0.73 12.92 6.93
C LEU A 177 -0.38 13.91 5.81
N SER A 178 0.82 13.82 5.26
CA SER A 178 1.28 14.74 4.21
C SER A 178 0.61 14.49 2.86
N ILE A 179 0.23 13.25 2.53
CA ILE A 179 -0.16 12.86 1.16
C ILE A 179 -1.62 12.42 1.01
N ILE A 180 -2.34 12.12 2.11
CA ILE A 180 -3.73 11.67 2.04
C ILE A 180 -4.63 12.71 1.38
N GLU A 181 -4.64 13.95 1.86
CA GLU A 181 -5.52 14.99 1.31
C GLU A 181 -5.19 15.34 -0.16
N PRO A 182 -3.91 15.49 -0.56
CA PRO A 182 -3.55 15.60 -1.97
C PRO A 182 -4.07 14.44 -2.83
N LEU A 183 -3.94 13.20 -2.33
CA LEU A 183 -4.45 12.01 -3.05
C LEU A 183 -5.98 11.97 -3.12
N GLU A 184 -6.69 12.32 -2.04
CA GLU A 184 -8.15 12.42 -2.05
C GLU A 184 -8.63 13.44 -3.10
N THR A 185 -7.92 14.56 -3.20
CA THR A 185 -8.21 15.63 -4.16
C THR A 185 -7.98 15.17 -5.59
N LEU A 186 -6.85 14.52 -5.86
CA LEU A 186 -6.49 14.04 -7.20
C LEU A 186 -7.36 12.87 -7.66
N LEU A 187 -7.65 11.91 -6.78
CA LEU A 187 -8.46 10.74 -7.09
C LEU A 187 -9.97 11.02 -7.07
N GLY A 188 -10.40 12.12 -6.43
CA GLY A 188 -11.82 12.47 -6.29
C GLY A 188 -12.60 11.55 -5.35
N VAL A 189 -11.91 10.80 -4.49
CA VAL A 189 -12.50 9.83 -3.55
C VAL A 189 -11.85 9.93 -2.17
N LYS A 190 -12.58 9.52 -1.13
CA LYS A 190 -12.10 9.61 0.25
C LYS A 190 -11.22 8.42 0.65
N SER A 191 -10.28 8.69 1.55
CA SER A 191 -9.48 7.65 2.19
C SER A 191 -10.29 6.93 3.28
N GLY A 192 -10.06 5.63 3.45
CA GLY A 192 -10.79 4.81 4.42
C GLY A 192 -10.45 3.33 4.33
N SER A 193 -11.30 2.49 4.94
CA SER A 193 -11.24 1.04 4.74
C SER A 193 -11.76 0.72 3.35
N SER A 194 -10.85 0.47 2.41
CA SER A 194 -11.17 0.18 1.01
C SER A 194 -10.43 -1.05 0.52
N SER A 195 -11.07 -1.78 -0.40
CA SER A 195 -10.42 -2.86 -1.15
C SER A 195 -9.43 -2.34 -2.18
N PHE A 196 -9.50 -1.07 -2.57
CA PHE A 196 -8.50 -0.41 -3.40
C PHE A 196 -7.38 0.14 -2.50
N ARG A 197 -6.21 -0.51 -2.53
CA ARG A 197 -5.10 -0.28 -1.60
C ARG A 197 -3.87 0.32 -2.29
N VAL A 198 -3.64 1.62 -2.10
CA VAL A 198 -2.39 2.27 -2.50
C VAL A 198 -1.33 1.93 -1.47
N ARG A 199 -0.35 1.10 -1.83
CA ARG A 199 0.71 0.64 -0.92
C ARG A 199 2.07 1.21 -1.29
N LEU A 200 2.66 1.98 -0.38
CA LEU A 200 4.04 2.47 -0.46
C LEU A 200 4.95 1.55 0.37
N THR A 201 5.88 0.86 -0.29
CA THR A 201 6.84 -0.03 0.37
C THR A 201 8.23 0.57 0.29
N TYR A 202 8.83 0.90 1.43
CA TYR A 202 10.22 1.32 1.52
C TYR A 202 11.08 0.14 1.97
N THR A 203 12.21 -0.06 1.30
CA THR A 203 13.18 -1.12 1.61
C THR A 203 14.54 -0.48 1.87
N SER A 204 15.28 -1.04 2.83
CA SER A 204 16.70 -0.74 2.97
C SER A 204 17.45 -1.71 2.05
N SER A 205 17.92 -1.24 0.91
CA SER A 205 18.97 -1.96 0.20
C SER A 205 20.27 -1.76 0.97
N GLU A 206 20.99 -2.83 1.25
CA GLU A 206 22.43 -2.70 1.50
C GLU A 206 23.02 -2.12 0.22
N MET A 207 23.27 -0.81 0.19
CA MET A 207 24.16 -0.26 -0.83
C MET A 207 25.43 -1.12 -0.81
N PRO A 208 25.93 -1.60 -1.96
CA PRO A 208 27.21 -2.30 -1.98
C PRO A 208 28.29 -1.27 -1.65
N ILE A 209 28.53 -1.08 -0.35
CA ILE A 209 29.68 -0.35 0.14
C ILE A 209 30.86 -1.23 -0.26
N LYS A 210 31.59 -0.81 -1.30
CA LYS A 210 32.95 -1.30 -1.54
C LYS A 210 33.82 -0.82 -0.39
N THR A 211 33.76 -1.49 0.75
CA THR A 211 34.78 -1.40 1.79
C THR A 211 35.76 -2.53 1.57
N ASP A 212 36.91 -2.12 1.05
CA ASP A 212 38.12 -2.92 0.97
C ASP A 212 38.52 -3.37 2.40
N ASN A 213 38.77 -4.68 2.53
CA ASN A 213 39.50 -5.40 3.58
C ASN A 213 39.20 -5.12 5.08
N GLY A 214 38.64 -6.13 5.75
CA GLY A 214 38.59 -6.17 7.23
C GLY A 214 38.05 -7.46 7.85
N LYS A 215 38.76 -8.58 7.67
CA LYS A 215 38.78 -9.84 8.47
C LYS A 215 37.47 -10.37 9.09
N GLU A 216 37.06 -11.52 8.56
CA GLU A 216 36.13 -12.49 9.14
C GLU A 216 36.51 -12.91 10.57
N ASN A 217 35.48 -13.15 11.40
CA ASN A 217 35.47 -14.32 12.29
C ASN A 217 34.04 -14.84 12.54
N ASN A 218 33.94 -16.17 12.40
CA ASN A 218 32.74 -17.01 12.37
C ASN A 218 31.96 -17.08 13.70
N GLN A 219 30.64 -17.33 13.62
CA GLN A 219 30.04 -18.67 13.83
C GLN A 219 28.49 -18.61 13.91
N GLY A 220 27.82 -19.50 13.17
CA GLY A 220 26.37 -19.71 13.28
C GLY A 220 25.73 -20.57 12.20
N SER A 221 26.24 -21.77 11.95
CA SER A 221 25.70 -22.71 10.95
C SER A 221 24.31 -23.25 11.32
N LYS A 222 23.32 -23.16 10.42
CA LYS A 222 22.22 -24.15 10.30
C LYS A 222 21.58 -24.18 8.89
N LYS A 223 21.96 -25.23 8.16
CA LYS A 223 21.29 -26.00 7.08
C LYS A 223 20.52 -25.28 5.95
N ARG A 224 21.10 -25.36 4.75
CA ARG A 224 20.48 -25.15 3.42
C ARG A 224 19.44 -26.24 3.09
N LYS A 225 18.35 -25.84 2.43
CA LYS A 225 17.59 -26.71 1.51
C LYS A 225 17.48 -25.99 0.17
N THR A 226 18.07 -26.61 -0.84
CA THR A 226 18.15 -26.17 -2.24
C THR A 226 16.80 -26.29 -2.94
N GLY A 227 16.36 -25.19 -3.54
CA GLY A 227 15.33 -25.13 -4.59
C GLY A 227 15.60 -23.88 -5.43
N LYS A 228 15.97 -24.07 -6.70
CA LYS A 228 16.27 -22.99 -7.64
C LYS A 228 14.98 -22.21 -7.94
N SER A 229 14.97 -20.94 -7.59
CA SER A 229 14.22 -19.89 -8.30
C SER A 229 15.18 -18.72 -8.46
N GLU A 230 15.52 -18.41 -9.70
CA GLU A 230 16.32 -17.24 -10.05
C GLU A 230 15.61 -15.98 -9.52
N PRO A 231 16.29 -15.09 -8.78
CA PRO A 231 15.69 -13.86 -8.30
C PRO A 231 15.80 -12.82 -9.41
N ASN A 232 14.67 -12.50 -10.05
CA ASN A 232 14.57 -11.28 -10.83
C ASN A 232 14.59 -10.06 -9.90
N GLU A 233 15.25 -9.02 -10.40
CA GLU A 233 15.89 -7.94 -9.67
C GLU A 233 14.92 -6.90 -9.08
N ASN A 234 15.17 -6.57 -7.81
CA ASN A 234 14.91 -5.31 -7.09
C ASN A 234 13.78 -4.41 -7.63
N ASP A 235 12.56 -4.76 -7.24
CA ASP A 235 11.34 -4.05 -7.58
C ASP A 235 11.08 -2.84 -6.67
N PHE A 236 10.74 -1.71 -7.28
CA PHE A 236 9.96 -0.66 -6.64
C PHE A 236 8.51 -1.17 -6.55
N ASP A 237 8.20 -1.90 -5.47
CA ASP A 237 6.94 -2.61 -5.39
C ASP A 237 5.85 -1.73 -4.76
N LEU A 238 5.27 -0.84 -5.59
CA LEU A 238 3.93 -0.32 -5.35
C LEU A 238 2.94 -1.48 -5.57
N LYS A 239 2.89 -2.45 -4.64
CA LYS A 239 1.90 -3.54 -4.71
C LYS A 239 0.51 -2.98 -4.47
N GLN A 240 -0.14 -2.57 -5.54
CA GLN A 240 -1.57 -2.35 -5.54
C GLN A 240 -2.26 -3.69 -5.31
N CYS A 241 -2.71 -3.94 -4.08
CA CYS A 241 -3.46 -5.14 -3.73
C CYS A 241 -4.96 -4.81 -3.76
N ALA A 242 -5.55 -4.77 -4.95
CA ALA A 242 -7.01 -4.82 -5.06
C ALA A 242 -7.48 -6.28 -5.04
N LYS A 243 -8.02 -6.72 -3.90
CA LYS A 243 -8.75 -7.98 -3.78
C LYS A 243 -10.23 -7.64 -3.64
N ASN A 244 -11.04 -8.00 -4.62
CA ASN A 244 -12.49 -7.93 -4.51
C ASN A 244 -13.08 -9.31 -4.80
N LEU A 245 -13.91 -9.80 -3.89
CA LEU A 245 -14.64 -11.05 -4.04
C LEU A 245 -16.00 -10.78 -4.70
N LEU A 246 -16.38 -11.58 -5.68
CA LEU A 246 -17.74 -11.62 -6.22
C LEU A 246 -18.45 -12.87 -5.67
N GLU A 247 -19.62 -12.71 -5.06
CA GLU A 247 -20.50 -13.82 -4.65
C GLU A 247 -21.97 -13.49 -4.91
N ALA A 248 -22.73 -14.49 -5.35
CA ALA A 248 -24.19 -14.52 -5.23
C ALA A 248 -24.74 -14.83 -3.81
N LYS A 249 -25.43 -13.90 -3.12
CA LYS A 249 -26.21 -14.21 -1.88
C LYS A 249 -27.57 -13.51 -1.74
N PRO A 250 -28.57 -14.06 -1.02
CA PRO A 250 -28.54 -15.29 -0.23
C PRO A 250 -29.07 -16.49 -1.02
N PHE A 251 -28.38 -17.62 -0.89
CA PHE A 251 -28.84 -18.98 -1.19
C PHE A 251 -29.54 -19.17 -2.55
N ARG A 252 -28.77 -19.42 -3.62
CA ARG A 252 -29.10 -20.40 -4.72
C ARG A 252 -28.15 -20.31 -5.95
N PRO A 253 -27.05 -21.08 -5.92
CA PRO A 253 -26.13 -21.62 -6.92
C PRO A 253 -26.18 -21.59 -8.46
N SER A 254 -25.01 -22.00 -9.00
CA SER A 254 -24.87 -22.62 -10.33
C SER A 254 -25.52 -24.01 -10.39
N GLU A 255 -26.40 -24.21 -11.37
CA GLU A 255 -26.90 -25.51 -11.81
C GLU A 255 -25.98 -26.06 -12.92
N LYS A 256 -25.65 -27.35 -12.85
CA LYS A 256 -24.84 -28.07 -13.84
C LYS A 256 -25.73 -29.13 -14.50
N TYR A 257 -25.99 -28.99 -15.80
CA TYR A 257 -26.88 -29.89 -16.54
C TYR A 257 -26.12 -30.98 -17.33
N SER A 258 -24.85 -30.74 -17.66
CA SER A 258 -24.03 -31.69 -18.41
C SER A 258 -23.37 -32.75 -17.51
N ARG A 259 -23.17 -33.95 -18.07
CA ARG A 259 -22.43 -35.06 -17.44
C ARG A 259 -20.96 -35.16 -17.93
N ASN A 260 -20.52 -34.23 -18.79
CA ASN A 260 -19.16 -34.16 -19.33
C ASN A 260 -18.41 -32.89 -18.90
N VAL A 261 -18.92 -32.19 -17.88
CA VAL A 261 -18.37 -30.91 -17.39
C VAL A 261 -17.87 -31.09 -15.97
N SER A 262 -16.60 -30.82 -15.74
CA SER A 262 -16.04 -30.88 -14.38
C SER A 262 -16.39 -29.63 -13.57
N GLN A 263 -16.26 -29.68 -12.25
CA GLN A 263 -16.45 -28.49 -11.42
C GLN A 263 -15.33 -27.47 -11.64
N SER A 264 -14.07 -27.93 -11.52
CA SER A 264 -12.86 -27.16 -11.78
C SER A 264 -12.14 -27.65 -13.04
N ARG A 265 -11.24 -26.85 -13.59
CA ARG A 265 -10.41 -27.24 -14.75
C ARG A 265 -9.71 -28.57 -14.46
N TRP A 266 -9.94 -29.59 -15.31
CA TRP A 266 -9.45 -30.95 -15.11
C TRP A 266 -8.46 -31.35 -16.20
N ILE A 267 -7.17 -31.36 -15.83
CA ILE A 267 -6.03 -31.69 -16.69
C ILE A 267 -5.20 -32.76 -15.97
N ILE A 268 -4.81 -33.81 -16.68
CA ILE A 268 -3.91 -34.88 -16.20
C ILE A 268 -2.81 -35.02 -17.26
N ASP A 269 -1.54 -34.97 -16.86
CA ASP A 269 -0.38 -35.10 -17.76
C ASP A 269 -0.48 -34.19 -19.01
N ASP A 270 -0.88 -32.93 -18.80
CA ASP A 270 -1.14 -31.91 -19.83
C ASP A 270 -2.29 -32.23 -20.82
N GLU A 271 -3.03 -33.32 -20.60
CA GLU A 271 -4.24 -33.67 -21.37
C GLU A 271 -5.52 -33.23 -20.66
N ARG A 272 -6.44 -32.61 -21.42
CA ARG A 272 -7.74 -32.15 -20.91
C ARG A 272 -8.73 -33.31 -20.85
N MET A 273 -9.27 -33.58 -19.66
CA MET A 273 -10.12 -34.76 -19.40
C MET A 273 -11.62 -34.55 -19.61
N GLY A 274 -12.08 -33.30 -19.68
CA GLY A 274 -13.50 -32.95 -19.87
C GLY A 274 -13.67 -31.79 -20.85
N GLU A 275 -14.86 -31.69 -21.45
CA GLU A 275 -15.15 -30.71 -22.51
C GLU A 275 -15.08 -29.26 -21.99
N ALA A 276 -15.54 -29.04 -20.75
CA ALA A 276 -15.51 -27.74 -20.08
C ALA A 276 -15.51 -27.93 -18.55
N SER A 277 -15.37 -26.82 -17.82
CA SER A 277 -15.60 -26.79 -16.38
C SER A 277 -16.52 -25.64 -15.97
N VAL A 278 -17.23 -25.81 -14.84
CA VAL A 278 -18.07 -24.74 -14.24
C VAL A 278 -17.21 -23.50 -13.96
N GLU A 279 -16.03 -23.72 -13.36
CA GLU A 279 -15.00 -22.71 -13.12
C GLU A 279 -14.68 -21.88 -14.37
N GLU A 280 -14.37 -22.53 -15.50
CA GLU A 280 -13.98 -21.83 -16.72
C GLU A 280 -15.15 -21.10 -17.37
N ILE A 281 -16.34 -21.70 -17.38
CA ILE A 281 -17.53 -21.08 -17.96
C ILE A 281 -17.87 -19.78 -17.22
N VAL A 282 -17.87 -19.82 -15.89
CA VAL A 282 -18.18 -18.67 -15.05
C VAL A 282 -17.03 -17.66 -15.05
N GLY A 283 -15.81 -18.12 -14.79
CA GLY A 283 -14.61 -17.29 -14.70
C GLY A 283 -14.30 -16.53 -15.98
N ASN A 284 -14.31 -17.20 -17.14
CA ASN A 284 -14.04 -16.55 -18.43
C ASN A 284 -15.15 -15.58 -18.85
N SER A 285 -16.37 -15.75 -18.33
CA SER A 285 -17.48 -14.82 -18.61
C SER A 285 -17.37 -13.53 -17.80
N ILE A 286 -16.89 -13.61 -16.55
CA ILE A 286 -16.87 -12.50 -15.59
C ILE A 286 -15.54 -11.74 -15.64
N LEU A 287 -14.40 -12.43 -15.74
CA LEU A 287 -13.06 -11.83 -15.68
C LEU A 287 -12.87 -10.64 -16.64
N PRO A 288 -13.24 -10.72 -17.94
CA PRO A 288 -13.03 -9.61 -18.88
C PRO A 288 -13.86 -8.38 -18.53
N LEU A 289 -15.03 -8.58 -17.92
CA LEU A 289 -15.91 -7.49 -17.51
C LEU A 289 -15.38 -6.77 -16.27
N CYS A 290 -14.71 -7.48 -15.37
CA CYS A 290 -14.03 -6.86 -14.22
C CYS A 290 -12.66 -6.26 -14.58
N ARG A 291 -12.15 -6.53 -15.79
CA ARG A 291 -10.78 -6.18 -16.21
C ARG A 291 -9.75 -6.62 -15.17
N GLY A 292 -9.92 -7.84 -14.65
CA GLY A 292 -8.99 -8.44 -13.71
C GLY A 292 -7.85 -9.16 -14.45
N ASP A 293 -6.78 -9.43 -13.72
CA ASP A 293 -5.61 -10.13 -14.27
C ASP A 293 -5.83 -11.65 -14.28
N ASN A 294 -6.56 -12.18 -13.30
CA ASN A 294 -6.88 -13.61 -13.17
C ASN A 294 -8.08 -13.83 -12.22
N TYR A 295 -8.53 -15.07 -12.04
CA TYR A 295 -9.55 -15.42 -11.06
C TYR A 295 -9.20 -16.69 -10.28
N LYS A 296 -9.83 -16.86 -9.11
CA LYS A 296 -9.88 -18.13 -8.38
C LYS A 296 -11.32 -18.52 -8.13
N PHE A 297 -11.62 -19.79 -8.34
CA PHE A 297 -12.95 -20.35 -8.14
C PHE A 297 -12.99 -21.21 -6.89
N HIS A 298 -14.00 -20.98 -6.05
CA HIS A 298 -14.20 -21.72 -4.80
C HIS A 298 -15.63 -22.21 -4.76
N ALA A 299 -15.84 -23.53 -4.66
CA ALA A 299 -17.18 -24.11 -4.53
C ALA A 299 -17.37 -24.71 -3.13
N ALA A 300 -18.60 -24.66 -2.62
CA ALA A 300 -18.95 -25.29 -1.35
C ALA A 300 -19.09 -26.80 -1.56
N GLY A 301 -17.98 -27.54 -1.56
CA GLY A 301 -17.89 -28.97 -1.86
C GLY A 301 -17.72 -29.30 -3.36
N ARG A 302 -17.56 -30.58 -3.69
CA ARG A 302 -17.27 -31.09 -5.05
C ARG A 302 -18.29 -32.14 -5.49
N GLU A 303 -18.59 -32.17 -6.79
CA GLU A 303 -19.34 -33.24 -7.45
C GLU A 303 -18.50 -33.92 -8.53
N ASP A 304 -18.82 -35.19 -8.79
CA ASP A 304 -18.19 -35.94 -9.88
C ASP A 304 -18.64 -35.41 -11.26
N ILE A 305 -17.85 -35.68 -12.29
CA ILE A 305 -18.08 -35.13 -13.64
C ILE A 305 -19.43 -35.58 -14.23
N ASP A 306 -19.83 -36.82 -13.96
CA ASP A 306 -21.06 -37.44 -14.47
C ASP A 306 -22.32 -37.12 -13.64
N VAL A 307 -22.16 -36.33 -12.57
CA VAL A 307 -23.24 -35.86 -11.68
C VAL A 307 -23.78 -34.51 -12.13
N ARG A 308 -25.12 -34.40 -12.20
CA ARG A 308 -25.83 -33.14 -12.43
C ARG A 308 -26.11 -32.44 -11.10
N MET A 309 -26.05 -31.10 -11.10
CA MET A 309 -26.42 -30.27 -9.96
C MET A 309 -27.67 -29.46 -10.33
N LEU A 310 -28.82 -29.86 -9.80
CA LEU A 310 -30.13 -29.30 -10.16
C LEU A 310 -30.76 -28.52 -8.99
N GLY A 311 -31.98 -28.02 -9.20
CA GLY A 311 -32.80 -27.39 -8.16
C GLY A 311 -32.22 -26.05 -7.73
N SER A 312 -31.81 -25.96 -6.47
CA SER A 312 -31.11 -24.79 -5.96
C SER A 312 -29.72 -24.62 -6.56
N GLY A 313 -29.05 -25.74 -6.89
CA GLY A 313 -27.64 -25.96 -7.32
C GLY A 313 -26.60 -26.01 -6.16
N ARG A 314 -25.29 -25.82 -6.44
CA ARG A 314 -24.19 -25.55 -5.44
C ARG A 314 -23.60 -24.10 -5.36
N PRO A 315 -23.46 -23.48 -4.16
CA PRO A 315 -22.85 -22.16 -4.01
C PRO A 315 -21.38 -22.12 -4.44
N PHE A 316 -20.96 -20.98 -5.00
CA PHE A 316 -19.57 -20.73 -5.38
C PHE A 316 -19.17 -19.27 -5.13
N LEU A 317 -17.87 -19.03 -4.98
CA LEU A 317 -17.22 -17.72 -5.00
C LEU A 317 -16.31 -17.65 -6.21
N LEU A 318 -16.25 -16.46 -6.80
CA LEU A 318 -15.25 -16.11 -7.79
C LEU A 318 -14.44 -14.93 -7.26
N GLU A 319 -13.21 -15.19 -6.84
CA GLU A 319 -12.25 -14.14 -6.46
C GLU A 319 -11.60 -13.59 -7.74
N ILE A 320 -11.88 -12.34 -8.09
CA ILE A 320 -11.18 -11.68 -9.19
C ILE A 320 -9.92 -11.03 -8.64
N GLN A 321 -8.78 -11.34 -9.26
CA GLN A 321 -7.49 -10.81 -8.89
C GLN A 321 -7.24 -9.48 -9.61
N ASN A 322 -6.89 -8.45 -8.84
CA ASN A 322 -6.59 -7.10 -9.32
C ASN A 322 -7.64 -6.50 -10.29
N PRO A 323 -8.94 -6.50 -9.93
CA PRO A 323 -9.97 -5.95 -10.81
C PRO A 323 -9.79 -4.43 -10.95
N ARG A 324 -9.85 -3.96 -12.19
CA ARG A 324 -9.83 -2.51 -12.52
C ARG A 324 -11.23 -1.91 -12.58
N MET A 325 -12.25 -2.75 -12.66
CA MET A 325 -13.65 -2.32 -12.65
C MET A 325 -14.48 -3.23 -11.73
N LEU A 326 -15.20 -2.60 -10.82
CA LEU A 326 -16.19 -3.29 -9.99
C LEU A 326 -17.53 -3.35 -10.72
N PRO A 327 -18.18 -4.52 -10.76
CA PRO A 327 -19.45 -4.65 -11.46
C PRO A 327 -20.60 -4.02 -10.66
N SER A 328 -21.43 -3.23 -11.34
CA SER A 328 -22.69 -2.74 -10.77
C SER A 328 -23.73 -3.85 -10.68
N GLU A 329 -24.81 -3.64 -9.92
CA GLU A 329 -25.93 -4.60 -9.87
C GLU A 329 -26.53 -4.91 -11.24
N LEU A 330 -26.59 -3.91 -12.13
CA LEU A 330 -27.03 -4.10 -13.51
C LEU A 330 -26.05 -4.98 -14.29
N SER A 331 -24.76 -4.70 -14.17
CA SER A 331 -23.70 -5.48 -14.83
C SER A 331 -23.71 -6.94 -14.37
N LEU A 332 -23.98 -7.19 -13.08
CA LEU A 332 -24.10 -8.54 -12.52
C LEU A 332 -25.30 -9.30 -13.11
N LYS A 333 -26.44 -8.64 -13.31
CA LYS A 333 -27.60 -9.24 -13.99
C LYS A 333 -27.29 -9.55 -15.45
N GLU A 334 -26.58 -8.68 -16.14
CA GLU A 334 -26.12 -8.92 -17.51
C GLU A 334 -25.15 -10.10 -17.60
N MET A 335 -24.22 -10.22 -16.66
CA MET A 335 -23.32 -11.38 -16.53
C MET A 335 -24.11 -12.67 -16.36
N GLU A 336 -25.10 -12.66 -15.45
CA GLU A 336 -25.98 -13.81 -15.21
C GLU A 336 -26.73 -14.22 -16.48
N MET A 337 -27.35 -13.25 -17.18
CA MET A 337 -28.05 -13.51 -18.44
C MET A 337 -27.12 -14.04 -19.52
N LYS A 338 -25.90 -13.49 -19.64
CA LYS A 338 -24.88 -13.92 -20.60
C LYS A 338 -24.46 -15.36 -20.36
N ILE A 339 -24.10 -15.71 -19.11
CA ILE A 339 -23.72 -17.09 -18.77
C ILE A 339 -24.87 -18.05 -19.06
N ASN A 340 -26.11 -17.67 -18.71
CA ASN A 340 -27.30 -18.50 -18.88
C ASN A 340 -27.76 -18.66 -20.34
N SER A 341 -27.24 -17.84 -21.26
CA SER A 341 -27.56 -17.88 -22.69
C SER A 341 -26.47 -18.55 -23.54
N LEU A 342 -25.37 -19.01 -22.93
CA LEU A 342 -24.32 -19.74 -23.63
C LEU A 342 -24.86 -21.01 -24.31
N GLU A 343 -24.34 -21.29 -25.51
CA GLU A 343 -24.68 -22.48 -26.28
C GLU A 343 -24.35 -23.76 -25.50
N GLY A 344 -25.18 -24.79 -25.66
CA GLY A 344 -25.05 -26.05 -24.91
C GLY A 344 -25.66 -26.04 -23.51
N LYS A 345 -25.99 -24.87 -22.93
CA LYS A 345 -26.65 -24.71 -21.61
C LYS A 345 -26.04 -25.62 -20.52
N LEU A 346 -24.71 -25.72 -20.52
CA LEU A 346 -23.99 -26.65 -19.66
C LEU A 346 -24.13 -26.28 -18.18
N VAL A 347 -24.15 -24.98 -17.90
CA VAL A 347 -24.24 -24.37 -16.57
C VAL A 347 -25.27 -23.25 -16.60
N LYS A 348 -25.98 -23.04 -15.49
CA LYS A 348 -26.83 -21.87 -15.26
C LYS A 348 -26.50 -21.26 -13.92
N VAL A 349 -26.22 -19.97 -13.85
CA VAL A 349 -25.97 -19.22 -12.62
C VAL A 349 -27.17 -18.37 -12.26
N LYS A 350 -27.32 -18.06 -10.97
CA LYS A 350 -28.38 -17.19 -10.46
C LYS A 350 -27.85 -16.34 -9.31
N ASN A 351 -28.48 -15.19 -9.13
CA ASN A 351 -28.30 -14.27 -8.00
C ASN A 351 -26.89 -13.70 -7.84
N LEU A 352 -26.11 -13.49 -8.91
CA LEU A 352 -24.75 -12.92 -8.81
C LEU A 352 -24.73 -11.59 -8.04
N LYS A 353 -23.83 -11.46 -7.05
CA LYS A 353 -23.57 -10.21 -6.31
C LYS A 353 -22.07 -10.00 -6.06
N VAL A 354 -21.72 -8.84 -5.49
CA VAL A 354 -20.39 -8.54 -4.96
C VAL A 354 -20.44 -8.76 -3.44
N VAL A 355 -19.39 -9.34 -2.84
CA VAL A 355 -19.35 -9.58 -1.39
C VAL A 355 -17.97 -9.31 -0.79
N ASP A 356 -17.93 -9.27 0.53
CA ASP A 356 -16.72 -9.09 1.32
C ASP A 356 -16.11 -10.43 1.79
N GLU A 357 -15.02 -10.34 2.55
CA GLU A 357 -14.30 -11.51 3.08
C GLU A 357 -15.08 -12.31 4.13
N GLN A 358 -16.17 -11.78 4.71
CA GLN A 358 -16.96 -12.50 5.73
C GLN A 358 -17.64 -13.74 5.15
N VAL A 359 -17.77 -13.74 3.82
CA VAL A 359 -18.37 -14.80 3.03
C VAL A 359 -17.69 -16.16 3.15
N TRP A 360 -16.38 -16.17 3.43
CA TRP A 360 -15.60 -17.40 3.52
C TRP A 360 -16.10 -18.33 4.64
N THR A 361 -16.66 -17.75 5.70
CA THR A 361 -17.27 -18.52 6.80
C THR A 361 -18.50 -19.29 6.31
N LEU A 362 -19.36 -18.63 5.52
CA LEU A 362 -20.58 -19.22 4.97
C LEU A 362 -20.28 -20.33 3.94
N MET A 363 -19.18 -20.22 3.18
CA MET A 363 -18.76 -21.29 2.26
C MET A 363 -18.30 -22.55 3.01
N ARG A 364 -17.60 -22.38 4.13
CA ARG A 364 -17.16 -23.51 4.98
C ARG A 364 -18.33 -24.19 5.68
N GLU A 365 -19.30 -23.41 6.16
CA GLU A 365 -20.54 -23.93 6.75
C GLU A 365 -21.37 -24.73 5.73
N GLY A 366 -21.55 -24.18 4.51
CA GLY A 366 -22.28 -24.85 3.44
C GLY A 366 -21.63 -26.13 2.92
N GLU A 367 -20.32 -26.30 3.07
CA GLU A 367 -19.62 -27.56 2.78
C GLU A 367 -19.93 -28.66 3.82
N ALA A 368 -20.12 -28.25 5.09
CA ALA A 368 -20.42 -29.15 6.20
C ALA A 368 -21.89 -29.61 6.20
N GLU A 369 -22.84 -28.73 5.82
CA GLU A 369 -24.27 -29.02 5.75
C GLU A 369 -24.67 -29.73 4.43
N LYS A 370 -24.17 -30.96 4.20
CA LYS A 370 -24.56 -31.75 3.04
C LYS A 370 -25.99 -32.29 3.18
N GLN A 371 -26.98 -31.65 2.54
CA GLN A 371 -28.23 -32.33 2.19
C GLN A 371 -28.20 -32.78 0.73
N VAL A 372 -27.86 -34.05 0.52
CA VAL A 372 -28.04 -34.72 -0.78
C VAL A 372 -29.49 -35.21 -0.82
N ILE A 373 -30.35 -34.51 -1.56
CA ILE A 373 -31.69 -35.01 -1.87
C ILE A 373 -31.52 -36.04 -2.98
N LEU A 374 -31.51 -37.32 -2.61
CA LEU A 374 -31.66 -38.42 -3.57
C LEU A 374 -33.13 -38.42 -4.02
N SER A 375 -33.41 -37.95 -5.23
CA SER A 375 -34.72 -38.04 -5.88
C SER A 375 -34.84 -39.30 -6.72
#